data_AF-A0AB34KDF4-F1
#
_entry.id   AF-A0AB34KDF4-F1
#
_cell.length_a   1.000
_cell.length_b   1.000
_cell.length_c   1.000
_cell.angle_alpha   90.00
_cell.angle_beta   90.00
_cell.angle_gamma   90.00
#
_symmetry.space_group_name_H-M   'P 1'
#
loop_
_entity.id
_entity.type
_entity.pdbx_description
1 polymer ?
#
loop_
_entity_poly.entity_id
_entity_poly.type
_entity_poly.pdbx_seq_one_letter_code
_entity_poly.pdbx_strand_id
1 'polypeptide(L)'
;MAFEDTASPQNLALLEARLHRINHALNGDNEHEAASSPPPADSSAALRLRTLERQMQLVASRSPAAEQVLRLQSKHPELFNKAIDAERSNSLPLAPQAALVLSHAQLYSRISGQLQSLQDTSVPDASSAAKLRELQPRIEKAAARQEKQAEELAELRSRSADVVERWYETGVLGMGERWVEWEERMRDVEIVVRRLEGAKKREEELV
;
A
#
# COMPACT_ATOMS: atom_id res chain seq x y z
N MET A 1 -34.59 48.24 -28.15
CA MET A 1 -33.22 47.93 -27.71
C MET A 1 -33.34 47.38 -26.30
N ALA A 2 -33.63 46.08 -26.21
CA ALA A 2 -33.93 45.37 -24.97
C ALA A 2 -32.66 44.65 -24.52
N PHE A 3 -32.12 45.04 -23.37
CA PHE A 3 -31.02 44.33 -22.72
C PHE A 3 -31.56 43.01 -22.18
N GLU A 4 -30.86 41.94 -22.53
CA GLU A 4 -31.24 40.55 -22.35
C GLU A 4 -31.45 40.15 -20.87
N ASP A 5 -32.55 39.43 -20.65
CA ASP A 5 -32.84 38.56 -19.51
C ASP A 5 -31.78 37.46 -19.33
N THR A 6 -30.57 37.78 -18.85
CA THR A 6 -29.52 36.76 -18.63
C THR A 6 -28.87 36.83 -17.25
N ALA A 7 -29.67 37.01 -16.19
CA ALA A 7 -29.28 36.46 -14.89
C ALA A 7 -29.62 34.96 -14.90
N SER A 8 -28.65 34.10 -15.26
CA SER A 8 -28.88 32.65 -15.26
C SER A 8 -29.33 32.19 -13.86
N PRO A 9 -30.30 31.26 -13.77
CA PRO A 9 -30.84 30.81 -12.47
C PRO A 9 -29.74 30.21 -11.57
N GLN A 10 -28.67 29.69 -12.17
CA GLN A 10 -27.49 29.17 -11.46
C GLN A 10 -26.68 30.29 -10.78
N ASN A 11 -26.51 31.44 -11.42
CA ASN A 11 -25.81 32.57 -10.81
C ASN A 11 -26.61 33.13 -9.62
N LEU A 12 -27.94 33.16 -9.72
CA LEU A 12 -28.81 33.58 -8.61
C LEU A 12 -28.75 32.61 -7.43
N ALA A 13 -28.82 31.30 -7.67
CA ALA A 13 -28.68 30.30 -6.62
C ALA A 13 -27.30 30.36 -5.93
N LEU A 14 -26.25 30.67 -6.68
CA LEU A 14 -24.90 30.86 -6.14
C LEU A 14 -24.84 32.11 -5.25
N LEU A 15 -25.48 33.21 -5.66
CA LEU A 15 -25.59 34.43 -4.86
C LEU A 15 -26.38 34.21 -3.57
N GLU A 16 -27.49 33.47 -3.63
CA GLU A 16 -28.28 33.04 -2.47
C GLU A 16 -27.40 32.23 -1.49
N ALA A 17 -26.73 31.19 -1.97
CA ALA A 17 -25.87 30.35 -1.14
C ALA A 17 -24.71 31.14 -0.51
N ARG A 18 -24.15 32.11 -1.23
CA ARG A 18 -23.11 33.01 -0.70
C ARG A 18 -23.65 33.93 0.38
N LEU A 19 -24.82 34.52 0.19
CA LEU A 19 -25.45 35.38 1.20
C LEU A 19 -25.73 34.59 2.48
N HIS A 20 -26.21 33.35 2.35
CA HIS A 20 -26.40 32.45 3.50
C HIS A 20 -25.09 32.16 4.24
N ARG A 21 -23.98 31.92 3.53
CA ARG A 21 -22.66 31.72 4.15
C ARG A 21 -22.14 32.96 4.86
N ILE A 22 -22.34 34.15 4.28
CA ILE A 22 -21.94 35.42 4.91
C ILE A 22 -22.75 35.66 6.17
N ASN A 23 -24.06 35.42 6.12
CA ASN A 23 -24.94 35.53 7.28
C ASN A 23 -24.49 34.56 8.40
N HIS A 24 -24.22 33.29 8.05
CA HIS A 24 -23.70 32.31 9.00
C HIS A 24 -22.34 32.69 9.59
N ALA A 25 -21.41 33.21 8.78
CA ALA A 25 -20.09 33.62 9.28
C ALA A 25 -20.15 34.85 10.20
N LEU A 26 -21.11 35.74 9.97
CA LEU A 26 -21.22 37.01 10.67
C LEU A 26 -22.06 36.94 11.93
N ASN A 27 -23.12 36.13 11.90
CA ASN A 27 -24.03 35.95 13.02
C ASN A 27 -23.79 34.63 13.76
N GLY A 28 -22.96 33.71 13.25
CA GLY A 28 -22.81 32.37 13.83
C GLY A 28 -24.05 31.50 13.64
N ASP A 29 -24.05 30.31 14.24
CA ASP A 29 -25.18 29.36 14.25
C ASP A 29 -26.31 29.86 15.16
N ASN A 30 -26.87 31.02 14.82
CA ASN A 30 -28.14 31.45 15.37
C ASN A 30 -29.22 30.68 14.61
N GLU A 31 -29.67 29.57 15.20
CA GLU A 31 -30.84 28.77 14.80
C GLU A 31 -32.18 29.56 14.86
N HIS A 32 -32.16 30.87 14.67
CA HIS A 32 -33.34 31.73 14.63
C HIS A 32 -33.31 32.55 13.34
N GLU A 33 -33.70 31.90 12.23
CA GLU A 33 -34.98 32.22 11.59
C GLU A 33 -35.44 31.05 10.70
N ALA A 34 -36.28 30.21 11.30
CA ALA A 34 -37.35 29.53 10.60
C ALA A 34 -38.35 30.57 10.06
N ALA A 35 -38.01 31.34 9.01
CA ALA A 35 -38.96 32.18 8.26
C ALA A 35 -38.39 32.80 6.97
N SER A 36 -37.72 32.03 6.12
CA SER A 36 -37.81 32.32 4.69
C SER A 36 -37.85 31.01 3.93
N SER A 37 -39.07 30.56 3.65
CA SER A 37 -39.30 29.53 2.64
C SER A 37 -38.46 29.86 1.41
N PRO A 38 -37.73 28.89 0.82
CA PRO A 38 -37.08 29.13 -0.46
C PRO A 38 -38.13 29.68 -1.44
N PRO A 39 -37.83 30.75 -2.19
CA PRO A 39 -38.77 31.26 -3.18
C PRO A 39 -39.08 30.12 -4.17
N PRO A 40 -40.34 29.94 -4.60
CA PRO A 40 -40.71 28.87 -5.52
C PRO A 40 -39.84 28.97 -6.79
N ALA A 41 -39.45 27.81 -7.33
CA ALA A 41 -38.54 27.66 -8.46
C ALA A 41 -38.93 28.46 -9.72
N ASP A 42 -40.17 28.97 -9.79
CA ASP A 42 -40.77 29.63 -10.94
C ASP A 42 -40.95 31.16 -10.81
N SER A 43 -40.44 31.80 -9.74
CA SER A 43 -40.52 33.26 -9.62
C SER A 43 -39.58 33.98 -10.60
N SER A 44 -40.03 35.05 -11.25
CA SER A 44 -39.21 35.83 -12.18
C SER A 44 -37.88 36.29 -11.55
N ALA A 45 -36.79 36.26 -12.33
CA ALA A 45 -35.43 36.57 -11.87
C ALA A 45 -35.34 37.95 -11.18
N ALA A 46 -36.10 38.93 -11.66
CA ALA A 46 -36.18 40.27 -11.08
C ALA A 46 -36.78 40.28 -9.67
N LEU A 47 -37.77 39.42 -9.38
CA LEU A 47 -38.35 39.31 -8.04
C LEU A 47 -37.36 38.67 -7.06
N ARG A 48 -36.60 37.66 -7.50
CA ARG A 48 -35.54 37.04 -6.67
C ARG A 48 -34.38 37.98 -6.36
N LEU A 49 -33.97 38.78 -7.34
CA LEU A 49 -32.95 39.80 -7.10
C LEU A 49 -33.43 40.83 -6.07
N ARG A 50 -34.69 41.28 -6.14
CA ARG A 50 -35.27 42.20 -5.15
C ARG A 50 -35.43 41.60 -3.77
N THR A 51 -35.62 40.29 -3.65
CA THR A 51 -35.63 39.62 -2.34
C THR A 51 -34.22 39.49 -1.78
N LEU A 52 -33.25 39.15 -2.62
CA LEU A 52 -31.83 39.07 -2.24
C LEU A 52 -31.27 40.42 -1.82
N GLU A 53 -31.60 41.48 -2.54
CA GLU A 53 -31.20 42.84 -2.21
C GLU A 53 -31.75 43.25 -0.83
N ARG A 54 -33.03 42.95 -0.56
CA ARG A 54 -33.64 43.18 0.76
C ARG A 54 -32.96 42.38 1.86
N GLN A 55 -32.64 41.10 1.62
CA GLN A 55 -31.91 40.26 2.57
C GLN A 55 -30.49 40.80 2.83
N MET A 56 -29.80 41.28 1.79
CA MET A 56 -28.48 41.87 1.92
C MET A 56 -28.51 43.18 2.73
N GLN A 57 -29.51 44.04 2.49
CA GLN A 57 -29.73 45.27 3.26
C GLN A 57 -30.06 44.96 4.73
N LEU A 58 -30.82 43.88 4.99
CA LEU A 58 -31.13 43.41 6.34
C LEU A 58 -29.85 42.90 7.05
N VAL A 59 -29.02 42.11 6.37
CA VAL A 59 -27.73 41.65 6.92
C VAL A 59 -26.78 42.82 7.17
N ALA A 60 -26.74 43.80 6.26
CA ALA A 60 -25.93 45.01 6.40
C ALA A 60 -26.36 45.82 7.64
N SER A 61 -27.66 46.08 7.81
CA SER A 61 -28.17 46.85 8.96
C SER A 61 -28.07 46.11 10.30
N ARG A 62 -28.13 44.77 10.29
CA ARG A 62 -28.05 43.96 11.52
C ARG A 62 -26.64 43.83 12.06
N SER A 63 -25.61 44.01 11.24
CA SER A 63 -24.22 43.74 11.62
C SER A 63 -23.33 44.97 11.42
N PRO A 64 -22.75 45.55 12.50
CA PRO A 64 -21.91 46.74 12.38
C PRO A 64 -20.64 46.48 11.56
N ALA A 65 -20.17 45.22 11.51
CA ALA A 65 -19.02 44.83 10.71
C ALA A 65 -19.30 44.83 9.20
N ALA A 66 -20.51 44.43 8.75
CA ALA A 66 -20.85 44.52 7.32
C ALA A 66 -20.96 45.99 6.87
N GLU A 67 -21.55 46.87 7.70
CA GLU A 67 -21.58 48.30 7.38
C GLU A 67 -20.17 48.90 7.26
N GLN A 68 -19.26 48.50 8.15
CA GLN A 68 -17.86 48.97 8.11
C GLN A 68 -17.15 48.49 6.84
N VAL A 69 -17.33 47.24 6.42
CA VAL A 69 -16.75 46.72 5.18
C VAL A 69 -17.32 47.43 3.95
N LEU A 70 -18.64 47.67 3.90
CA LEU A 70 -19.25 48.43 2.80
C LEU A 70 -18.78 49.90 2.77
N ARG A 71 -18.60 50.53 3.94
CA ARG A 71 -18.00 51.88 4.05
C ARG A 71 -16.52 51.88 3.65
N LEU A 72 -15.79 50.81 3.94
CA LEU A 72 -14.39 50.67 3.56
C LEU A 72 -14.26 50.45 2.05
N GLN A 73 -15.14 49.64 1.47
CA GLN A 73 -15.22 49.40 0.04
C GLN A 73 -15.57 50.69 -0.72
N SER A 74 -16.50 51.50 -0.22
CA SER A 74 -16.89 52.76 -0.88
C SER A 74 -15.80 53.84 -0.78
N LYS A 75 -15.06 53.89 0.33
CA LYS A 75 -13.95 54.85 0.52
C LYS A 75 -12.67 54.43 -0.19
N HIS A 76 -12.42 53.12 -0.28
CA HIS A 76 -11.17 52.57 -0.80
C HIS A 76 -11.43 51.33 -1.69
N PRO A 77 -11.98 51.53 -2.90
CA PRO A 77 -12.20 50.43 -3.85
C PRO A 77 -10.89 49.73 -4.26
N GLU A 78 -9.77 50.45 -4.22
CA GLU A 78 -8.43 49.94 -4.57
C GLU A 78 -7.93 48.82 -3.64
N LEU A 79 -8.39 48.77 -2.39
CA LEU A 79 -7.96 47.72 -1.44
C LEU A 79 -8.51 46.34 -1.81
N PHE A 80 -9.66 46.31 -2.49
CA PHE A 80 -10.37 45.07 -2.82
C PHE A 80 -10.12 44.60 -4.26
N ASN A 81 -9.58 45.47 -5.13
CA ASN A 81 -9.22 45.15 -6.51
C ASN A 81 -7.79 44.61 -6.67
N LYS A 82 -7.07 44.37 -5.57
CA LYS A 82 -5.66 43.95 -5.54
C LYS A 82 -5.36 42.62 -6.25
N ALA A 83 -6.37 41.80 -6.57
CA ALA A 83 -6.20 40.55 -7.32
C ALA A 83 -5.62 40.77 -8.73
N ILE A 84 -5.83 41.94 -9.35
CA ILE A 84 -5.34 42.21 -10.72
C ILE A 84 -3.84 42.56 -10.74
N ASP A 85 -3.31 43.12 -9.65
CA ASP A 85 -1.90 43.54 -9.60
C ASP A 85 -0.96 42.51 -8.94
N ALA A 86 -1.51 41.55 -8.18
CA ALA A 86 -0.72 40.45 -7.59
C ALA A 86 -0.15 39.49 -8.65
N GLU A 87 -0.76 39.41 -9.84
CA GLU A 87 -0.21 38.62 -10.96
C GLU A 87 1.05 39.27 -11.58
N ARG A 88 1.22 40.59 -11.44
CA ARG A 88 2.36 41.31 -12.06
C ARG A 88 3.61 41.37 -11.18
N SER A 89 3.50 41.19 -9.87
CA SER A 89 4.66 41.26 -8.97
C SER A 89 5.59 40.03 -9.00
N ASN A 90 5.23 38.99 -9.75
CA ASN A 90 6.05 37.77 -9.90
C ASN A 90 6.97 37.78 -11.13
N SER A 91 7.02 38.86 -11.92
CA SER A 91 7.98 38.95 -13.02
C SER A 91 9.34 39.41 -12.51
N LEU A 92 10.22 38.47 -12.17
CA LEU A 92 11.66 38.74 -12.19
C LEU A 92 12.04 39.35 -13.56
N PRO A 93 12.98 40.32 -13.64
CA PRO A 93 13.45 40.83 -14.92
C PRO A 93 13.93 39.69 -15.84
N LEU A 94 13.87 39.87 -17.16
CA LEU A 94 14.15 38.82 -18.15
C LEU A 94 15.56 38.19 -17.99
N ALA A 95 16.54 39.00 -17.58
CA ALA A 95 17.93 38.55 -17.39
C ALA A 95 18.11 37.50 -16.27
N PRO A 96 17.67 37.73 -15.01
CA PRO A 96 17.75 36.70 -13.96
C PRO A 96 16.85 35.49 -14.23
N GLN A 97 15.73 35.67 -14.95
CA GLN A 97 14.90 34.53 -15.37
C GLN A 97 15.63 33.64 -16.39
N ALA A 98 16.29 34.21 -17.38
CA ALA A 98 17.10 33.47 -18.35
C ALA A 98 18.27 32.75 -17.68
N ALA A 99 18.94 33.39 -16.71
CA ALA A 99 20.01 32.76 -15.93
C ALA A 99 19.51 31.56 -15.10
N LEU A 100 18.32 31.67 -14.51
CA LEU A 100 17.70 30.60 -13.75
C LEU A 100 17.26 29.44 -14.66
N VAL A 101 16.66 29.75 -15.82
CA VAL A 101 16.30 28.71 -16.81
C VAL A 101 17.55 28.01 -17.32
N LEU A 102 18.63 28.74 -17.60
CA LEU A 102 19.89 28.17 -18.07
C LEU A 102 20.57 27.29 -17.00
N SER A 103 20.54 27.72 -15.73
CA SER A 103 21.11 26.91 -14.63
C SER A 103 20.33 25.62 -14.39
N HIS A 104 19.02 25.61 -14.66
CA HIS A 104 18.16 24.42 -14.53
C HIS A 104 17.93 23.67 -15.86
N ALA A 105 18.56 24.08 -16.96
CA ALA A 105 18.35 23.48 -18.28
C ALA A 105 18.59 21.96 -18.32
N GLN A 106 19.62 21.49 -17.60
CA GLN A 106 19.92 20.07 -17.48
C GLN A 106 18.89 19.30 -16.66
N LEU A 107 18.21 19.94 -15.71
CA LEU A 107 17.13 19.32 -14.95
C LEU A 107 15.87 19.18 -15.83
N TYR A 108 15.57 20.19 -16.64
CA TYR A 108 14.44 20.12 -17.57
C TYR A 108 14.62 19.01 -18.60
N SER A 109 15.81 18.85 -19.18
CA SER A 109 16.09 17.76 -20.13
C SER A 109 16.04 16.38 -19.48
N ARG A 110 16.53 16.25 -18.24
CA ARG A 110 16.45 15.00 -17.46
C ARG A 110 15.01 14.65 -17.12
N ILE A 111 14.23 15.60 -16.61
CA ILE A 111 12.84 15.37 -16.24
C ILE A 111 12.00 15.09 -17.49
N SER A 112 12.23 15.78 -18.61
CA SER A 112 11.53 15.47 -19.86
C SER A 112 11.84 14.06 -20.34
N GLY A 113 13.11 13.63 -20.28
CA GLY A 113 13.51 12.26 -20.58
C GLY A 113 12.87 11.22 -19.65
N GLN A 114 12.78 11.52 -18.35
CA GLN A 114 12.09 10.68 -17.38
C GLN A 114 10.58 10.62 -17.61
N LEU A 115 9.92 11.74 -17.92
CA LEU A 115 8.50 11.76 -18.23
C LEU A 115 8.18 11.01 -19.52
N GLN A 116 9.02 11.17 -20.55
CA GLN A 116 8.91 10.38 -21.77
C GLN A 116 9.07 8.88 -21.47
N SER A 117 10.08 8.52 -20.68
CA SER A 117 10.26 7.13 -20.24
C SER A 117 9.08 6.60 -19.43
N LEU A 118 8.46 7.42 -18.57
CA LEU A 118 7.27 7.03 -17.81
C LEU A 118 6.03 6.88 -18.69
N GLN A 119 5.93 7.70 -19.74
CA GLN A 119 4.89 7.58 -20.75
C GLN A 119 5.06 6.31 -21.60
N ASP A 120 6.32 5.92 -21.85
CA ASP A 120 6.66 4.69 -22.58
C ASP A 120 6.50 3.43 -21.71
N THR A 121 6.60 3.54 -20.38
CA THR A 121 6.25 2.45 -19.47
C THR A 121 4.74 2.34 -19.32
N SER A 122 4.12 1.45 -20.09
CA SER A 122 2.73 1.06 -19.87
C SER A 122 2.58 0.53 -18.43
N VAL A 123 1.62 1.07 -17.68
CA VAL A 123 1.23 0.52 -16.37
C VAL A 123 0.85 -0.96 -16.59
N PRO A 124 1.40 -1.90 -15.80
CA PRO A 124 1.11 -3.32 -15.98
C PRO A 124 -0.41 -3.56 -15.96
N ASP A 125 -0.89 -4.34 -16.92
CA ASP A 125 -2.31 -4.60 -17.13
C ASP A 125 -2.95 -5.09 -15.82
N ALA A 126 -3.99 -4.38 -15.36
CA ALA A 126 -4.74 -4.71 -14.16
C ALA A 126 -5.29 -6.16 -14.19
N SER A 127 -5.53 -6.71 -15.39
CA SER A 127 -5.94 -8.11 -15.56
C SER A 127 -4.87 -9.11 -15.09
N SER A 128 -3.59 -8.79 -15.27
CA SER A 128 -2.46 -9.63 -14.84
C SER A 128 -2.31 -9.64 -13.32
N ALA A 129 -2.46 -8.47 -12.68
CA ALA A 129 -2.46 -8.34 -11.23
C ALA A 129 -3.66 -9.06 -10.58
N ALA A 130 -4.84 -8.99 -11.21
CA ALA A 130 -6.01 -9.73 -10.76
C ALA A 130 -5.80 -11.26 -10.82
N LYS A 131 -5.18 -11.77 -11.89
CA LYS A 131 -4.82 -13.19 -12.01
C LYS A 131 -3.83 -13.64 -10.93
N LEU A 132 -2.84 -12.81 -10.59
CA LEU A 132 -1.91 -13.11 -9.50
C LEU A 132 -2.64 -13.22 -8.15
N ARG A 133 -3.61 -12.32 -7.91
CA ARG A 133 -4.45 -12.38 -6.71
C ARG A 133 -5.32 -13.64 -6.66
N GLU A 134 -5.82 -14.09 -7.81
CA GLU A 134 -6.58 -15.35 -7.91
C GLU A 134 -5.72 -16.59 -7.66
N LEU A 135 -4.43 -16.56 -8.00
CA LEU A 135 -3.49 -17.66 -7.78
C LEU A 135 -3.02 -17.78 -6.32
N GLN A 136 -3.07 -16.69 -5.54
CA GLN A 136 -2.69 -16.64 -4.13
C GLN A 136 -3.24 -17.81 -3.28
N PRO A 137 -4.56 -18.12 -3.26
CA PRO A 137 -5.09 -19.23 -2.48
C PRO A 137 -4.61 -20.60 -2.95
N ARG A 138 -4.23 -20.76 -4.23
CA ARG A 138 -3.66 -22.03 -4.73
C ARG A 138 -2.25 -22.22 -4.21
N ILE A 139 -1.47 -21.14 -4.13
CA ILE A 139 -0.11 -21.16 -3.57
C ILE A 139 -0.17 -21.49 -2.08
N GLU A 140 -1.06 -20.85 -1.33
CA GLU A 140 -1.24 -21.13 0.11
C GLU A 140 -1.66 -22.59 0.37
N LYS A 141 -2.59 -23.13 -0.43
CA LYS A 141 -2.97 -24.55 -0.35
C LYS A 141 -1.80 -25.48 -0.68
N ALA A 142 -0.95 -25.13 -1.63
CA ALA A 142 0.22 -25.93 -1.99
C ALA A 142 1.27 -25.87 -0.86
N ALA A 143 1.53 -24.70 -0.31
CA ALA A 143 2.44 -24.51 0.83
C ALA A 143 2.00 -25.32 2.06
N ALA A 144 0.71 -25.27 2.41
CA ALA A 144 0.18 -26.06 3.51
C ALA A 144 0.29 -27.58 3.29
N ARG A 145 0.25 -28.05 2.03
CA ARG A 145 0.52 -29.46 1.72
C ARG A 145 2.00 -29.80 1.85
N GLN A 146 2.89 -28.90 1.41
CA GLN A 146 4.33 -29.09 1.54
C GLN A 146 4.77 -29.16 3.00
N GLU A 147 4.18 -28.33 3.87
CA GLU A 147 4.45 -28.36 5.30
C GLU A 147 4.06 -29.70 5.92
N LYS A 148 2.84 -30.19 5.64
CA LYS A 148 2.39 -31.52 6.09
C LYS A 148 3.28 -32.65 5.57
N GLN A 149 3.66 -32.59 4.30
CA GLN A 149 4.57 -33.58 3.73
C GLN A 149 5.96 -33.53 4.37
N ALA A 150 6.44 -32.35 4.76
CA ALA A 150 7.72 -32.20 5.44
C ALA A 150 7.68 -32.81 6.85
N GLU A 151 6.59 -32.63 7.58
CA GLU A 151 6.36 -33.27 8.89
C GLU A 151 6.33 -34.80 8.76
N GLU A 152 5.53 -35.33 7.82
CA GLU A 152 5.44 -36.77 7.56
C GLU A 152 6.80 -37.36 7.17
N LEU A 153 7.55 -36.67 6.30
CA LEU A 153 8.89 -37.12 5.90
C LEU A 153 9.88 -37.06 7.06
N ALA A 154 9.79 -36.08 7.96
CA ALA A 154 10.66 -36.02 9.13
C ALA A 154 10.40 -37.21 10.07
N GLU A 155 9.13 -37.54 10.30
CA GLU A 155 8.73 -38.69 11.11
C GLU A 155 9.12 -40.02 10.45
N LEU A 156 8.89 -40.17 9.14
CA LEU A 156 9.31 -41.37 8.42
C LEU A 156 10.82 -41.54 8.44
N ARG A 157 11.58 -40.44 8.35
CA ARG A 157 13.04 -40.47 8.45
C ARG A 157 13.50 -40.95 9.83
N SER A 158 12.94 -40.42 10.92
CA SER A 158 13.31 -40.87 12.26
C SER A 158 12.98 -42.35 12.45
N ARG A 159 11.77 -42.79 12.09
CA ARG A 159 11.39 -44.21 12.18
C ARG A 159 12.28 -45.11 11.33
N SER A 160 12.62 -44.68 10.12
CA SER A 160 13.50 -45.46 9.24
C SER A 160 14.92 -45.56 9.79
N ALA A 161 15.44 -44.48 10.39
CA ALA A 161 16.73 -44.47 11.06
C ALA A 161 16.75 -45.47 12.23
N ASP A 162 15.74 -45.45 13.09
CA ASP A 162 15.65 -46.37 14.23
C ASP A 162 15.58 -47.85 13.80
N VAL A 163 14.89 -48.14 12.69
CA VAL A 163 14.82 -49.52 12.16
C VAL A 163 16.17 -49.97 11.62
N VAL A 164 16.85 -49.08 10.89
CA VAL A 164 18.18 -49.35 10.35
C VAL A 164 19.20 -49.54 11.48
N GLU A 165 19.17 -48.68 12.51
CA GLU A 165 20.01 -48.79 13.71
C GLU A 165 19.83 -50.14 14.41
N ARG A 166 18.58 -50.52 14.72
CA ARG A 166 18.28 -51.82 15.35
C ARG A 166 18.76 -53.00 14.51
N TRP A 167 18.63 -52.91 13.18
CA TRP A 167 19.13 -53.94 12.27
C TRP A 167 20.66 -54.01 12.27
N TYR A 168 21.37 -52.89 12.31
CA TYR A 168 22.82 -52.87 12.42
C TYR A 168 23.30 -53.45 13.76
N GLU A 169 22.68 -53.04 14.88
CA GLU A 169 23.02 -53.54 16.21
C GLU A 169 22.79 -55.06 16.34
N THR A 170 21.59 -55.52 15.99
CA THR A 170 21.23 -56.93 16.22
C THR A 170 21.74 -57.84 15.12
N GLY A 171 21.64 -57.38 13.87
CA GLY A 171 21.93 -58.16 12.68
C GLY A 171 23.41 -58.18 12.36
N VAL A 172 24.04 -57.01 12.25
CA VAL A 172 25.45 -56.92 11.83
C VAL A 172 26.38 -57.12 13.01
N LEU A 173 26.26 -56.29 14.06
CA LEU A 173 27.15 -56.36 15.22
C LEU A 173 26.92 -57.65 16.02
N GLY A 174 25.68 -57.94 16.40
CA GLY A 174 25.35 -59.15 17.16
C GLY A 174 25.68 -60.46 16.42
N MET A 175 25.59 -60.49 15.09
CA MET A 175 26.05 -61.66 14.33
C MET A 175 27.58 -61.71 14.24
N GLY A 176 28.25 -60.56 14.07
CA GLY A 176 29.70 -60.45 14.09
C GLY A 176 30.31 -60.98 15.38
N GLU A 177 29.77 -60.60 16.54
CA GLU A 177 30.21 -61.09 17.85
C GLU A 177 30.08 -62.62 17.94
N ARG A 178 28.94 -63.18 17.53
CA ARG A 178 28.73 -64.64 17.50
C ARG A 178 29.69 -65.35 16.55
N TRP A 179 29.99 -64.76 15.39
CA TRP A 179 30.97 -65.32 14.46
C TRP A 179 32.37 -65.34 15.04
N VAL A 180 32.79 -64.26 15.71
CA VAL A 180 34.10 -64.17 16.37
C VAL A 180 34.20 -65.21 17.48
N GLU A 181 33.18 -65.35 18.31
CA GLU A 181 33.15 -66.36 19.38
C GLU A 181 33.21 -67.78 18.82
N TRP A 182 32.48 -68.05 17.71
CA TRP A 182 32.52 -69.34 17.05
C TRP A 182 33.89 -69.63 16.42
N GLU A 183 34.52 -68.63 15.79
CA GLU A 183 35.86 -68.76 15.23
C GLU A 183 36.90 -69.03 16.33
N GLU A 184 36.79 -68.36 17.48
CA GLU A 184 37.65 -68.60 18.64
C GLU A 184 37.49 -70.04 19.15
N ARG A 185 36.26 -70.52 19.33
CA ARG A 185 35.99 -71.92 19.70
C ARG A 185 36.53 -72.92 18.69
N MET A 186 36.37 -72.65 17.40
CA MET A 186 36.93 -73.51 16.34
C MET A 186 38.46 -73.52 16.37
N ARG A 187 39.08 -72.37 16.62
CA ARG A 187 40.54 -72.25 16.77
C ARG A 187 41.06 -73.05 17.96
N ASP A 188 40.36 -73.01 19.09
CA ASP A 188 40.70 -73.80 20.27
C ASP A 188 40.64 -75.31 19.99
N VAL A 189 39.57 -75.76 19.31
CA VAL A 189 39.44 -77.16 18.88
C VAL A 189 40.57 -77.54 17.90
N GLU A 190 40.87 -76.67 16.94
CA GLU A 190 41.97 -76.90 15.99
C GLU A 190 43.33 -77.03 16.69
N ILE A 191 43.60 -76.18 17.69
CA ILE A 191 44.82 -76.27 18.50
C ILE A 191 44.90 -77.62 19.21
N VAL A 192 43.81 -78.09 19.80
CA VAL A 192 43.76 -79.40 20.47
C VAL A 192 44.00 -80.54 19.48
N VAL A 193 43.35 -80.52 18.31
CA VAL A 193 43.53 -81.53 17.26
C VAL A 193 44.98 -81.55 16.79
N ARG A 194 45.59 -80.40 16.47
CA ARG A 194 46.99 -80.31 16.06
C ARG A 194 47.96 -80.86 17.11
N ARG A 195 47.67 -80.63 18.40
CA ARG A 195 48.47 -81.19 19.51
C ARG A 195 48.38 -82.72 19.56
N LEU A 196 47.18 -83.29 19.41
CA LEU A 196 46.96 -84.74 19.40
C LEU A 196 47.58 -85.40 18.17
N GLU A 197 47.39 -84.83 16.99
CA GLU A 197 48.01 -85.31 15.75
C GLU A 197 49.55 -85.27 15.85
N GLY A 198 50.10 -84.19 16.41
CA GLY A 198 51.53 -84.07 16.66
C GLY A 198 52.06 -85.08 17.69
N ALA A 199 51.25 -85.47 18.68
CA ALA A 199 51.61 -86.53 19.63
C ALA A 199 51.58 -87.91 18.95
N LYS A 200 50.52 -88.20 18.19
CA LYS A 200 50.37 -89.46 17.45
C LYS A 200 51.49 -89.68 16.44
N LYS A 201 51.87 -88.66 15.67
CA LYS A 201 53.01 -88.74 14.74
C LYS A 201 54.33 -89.06 15.44
N ARG A 202 54.56 -88.49 16.63
CA ARG A 202 55.74 -88.81 17.45
C ARG A 202 55.72 -90.24 17.98
N GLU A 203 54.55 -90.77 18.32
CA GLU A 203 54.39 -92.18 18.69
C GLU A 203 54.64 -93.10 17.49
N GLU A 204 54.13 -92.74 16.30
CA GLU A 204 54.35 -93.49 15.04
C GLU A 204 55.82 -93.44 14.58
N GLU A 205 56.58 -92.38 14.89
CA GLU A 205 58.02 -92.28 14.59
C GLU A 205 58.92 -93.05 15.58
N LEU A 206 58.39 -93.45 16.74
CA LEU A 206 59.13 -94.17 17.80
C LEU A 206 58.89 -95.69 17.78
N VAL A 207 57.98 -96.19 16.95
CA VAL A 207 57.68 -97.61 16.72
C VAL A 207 58.34 -98.07 15.42
#